data_AF-A0A9P3BTX9-F1
#
_entry.id   AF-A0A9P3BTX9-F1
#
_cell.length_a   1.000
_cell.length_b   1.000
_cell.length_c   1.000
_cell.angle_alpha   90.00
_cell.angle_beta   90.00
_cell.angle_gamma   90.00
#
_symmetry.space_group_name_H-M   'P 1'
#
loop_
_entity.id
_entity.type
_entity.pdbx_description
1 polymer ?
#
loop_
_entity_poly.entity_id
_entity_poly.type
_entity_poly.pdbx_seq_one_letter_code
_entity_poly.pdbx_strand_id
1 'polypeptide(L)'
;MAQGPLKKTKPSTAKRPTALAPKRGPRQIAPKKATLIKQQKITKKLTAGLTAKTERSLAQRAGHLELLAGGKKDKKTEKGKEKGGKKN
;
A
#
# COMPACT_ATOMS: atom_id res chain seq x y z
N MET A 1 -40.63 16.47 52.87
CA MET A 1 -40.00 16.18 51.56
C MET A 1 -38.56 16.65 51.60
N ALA A 2 -37.57 15.76 51.44
CA ALA A 2 -36.18 16.14 51.13
C ALA A 2 -35.48 14.94 50.47
N GLN A 3 -35.29 15.01 49.14
CA GLN A 3 -34.48 14.06 48.38
C GLN A 3 -33.01 14.52 48.48
N GLY A 4 -32.13 13.65 49.00
CA GLY A 4 -30.69 13.91 49.11
C GLY A 4 -29.98 13.97 47.74
N PRO A 5 -28.76 14.53 47.68
CA PRO A 5 -28.07 14.83 46.42
C PRO A 5 -27.71 13.57 45.62
N LEU A 6 -28.12 13.52 44.36
CA LEU A 6 -27.88 12.41 43.45
C LEU A 6 -26.39 12.30 43.07
N LYS A 7 -25.80 11.12 43.24
CA LYS A 7 -24.44 10.79 42.78
C LYS A 7 -24.37 10.94 41.25
N LYS A 8 -23.47 11.80 40.77
CA LYS A 8 -23.20 11.99 39.32
C LYS A 8 -22.49 10.75 38.78
N THR A 9 -23.20 9.94 38.00
CA THR A 9 -22.60 8.84 37.24
C THR A 9 -21.88 9.40 36.00
N LYS A 10 -20.71 8.83 35.68
CA LYS A 10 -19.93 9.24 34.50
C LYS A 10 -20.76 9.03 33.23
N PRO A 11 -20.67 9.92 32.22
CA PRO A 11 -21.40 9.74 30.97
C PRO A 11 -20.99 8.43 30.31
N SER A 12 -21.96 7.53 30.14
CA SER A 12 -21.82 6.33 29.33
C SER A 12 -21.72 6.77 27.88
N THR A 13 -20.53 6.67 27.28
CA THR A 13 -20.38 6.85 25.84
C THR A 13 -21.12 5.71 25.13
N ALA A 14 -22.28 6.04 24.56
CA ALA A 14 -23.07 5.11 23.78
C ALA A 14 -22.22 4.48 22.67
N LYS A 15 -21.94 3.18 22.78
CA LYS A 15 -21.22 2.45 21.72
C LYS A 15 -22.14 2.38 20.50
N ARG A 16 -21.70 2.95 19.38
CA ARG A 16 -22.44 2.96 18.10
C ARG A 16 -22.81 1.53 17.70
N PRO A 17 -24.08 1.25 17.33
CA PRO A 17 -24.52 -0.11 17.01
C PRO A 17 -23.73 -0.64 15.81
N THR A 18 -23.09 -1.79 16.00
CA THR A 18 -22.23 -2.44 14.99
C THR A 18 -23.01 -3.03 13.82
N ALA A 19 -24.35 -2.96 13.85
CA ALA A 19 -25.25 -3.58 12.88
C ALA A 19 -25.20 -2.95 11.48
N LEU A 20 -24.87 -1.65 11.38
CA LEU A 20 -24.80 -0.92 10.11
C LEU A 20 -23.39 -0.82 9.51
N ALA A 21 -22.38 -1.38 10.17
CA ALA A 21 -21.01 -1.36 9.68
C ALA A 21 -20.68 -2.66 8.92
N PRO A 22 -19.82 -2.59 7.87
CA PRO A 22 -19.31 -3.79 7.22
C PRO A 22 -18.73 -4.77 8.25
N LYS A 23 -19.02 -6.06 8.08
CA LYS A 23 -18.50 -7.11 8.96
C LYS A 23 -16.97 -6.99 8.99
N ARG A 24 -16.43 -6.81 10.21
CA ARG A 24 -14.98 -6.72 10.40
C ARG A 24 -14.34 -8.02 9.88
N GLY A 25 -13.36 -7.88 8.99
CA GLY A 25 -12.57 -9.00 8.50
C GLY A 25 -11.84 -9.74 9.64
N PRO A 26 -11.28 -10.93 9.35
CA PRO A 26 -10.55 -11.71 10.34
C PRO A 26 -9.45 -10.87 10.98
N ARG A 27 -9.45 -10.81 12.32
CA ARG A 27 -8.45 -10.05 13.08
C ARG A 27 -7.13 -10.80 13.07
N GLN A 28 -6.05 -10.15 12.64
CA GLN A 28 -4.72 -10.70 12.78
C GLN A 28 -4.24 -10.49 14.22
N ILE A 29 -4.18 -11.57 14.99
CA ILE A 29 -3.74 -11.56 16.39
C ILE A 29 -2.21 -11.68 16.42
N ALA A 30 -1.54 -10.76 17.11
CA ALA A 30 -0.09 -10.83 17.26
C ALA A 30 0.32 -12.07 18.08
N PRO A 31 1.36 -12.81 17.68
CA PRO A 31 1.84 -13.95 18.43
C PRO A 31 2.40 -13.50 19.78
N LYS A 32 2.03 -14.20 20.85
CA LYS A 32 2.49 -13.91 22.22
C LYS A 32 3.78 -14.67 22.60
N LYS A 33 4.05 -15.80 21.94
CA LYS A 33 5.22 -16.64 22.21
C LYS A 33 6.47 -16.06 21.55
N ALA A 34 7.59 -16.02 22.28
CA ALA A 34 8.84 -15.44 21.81
C ALA A 34 9.38 -16.08 20.51
N THR A 35 9.22 -17.40 20.36
CA THR A 35 9.62 -18.15 19.16
C THR A 35 8.85 -17.70 17.92
N LEU A 36 7.53 -17.55 18.04
CA LEU A 36 6.65 -17.10 16.95
C LEU A 36 6.91 -15.64 16.57
N ILE A 37 7.24 -14.77 17.54
CA ILE A 37 7.64 -13.38 17.27
C ILE A 37 8.93 -13.35 16.45
N LYS A 38 9.92 -14.19 16.79
CA LYS A 38 11.18 -14.29 16.02
C LYS A 38 10.91 -14.75 14.60
N GLN A 39 10.11 -15.80 14.41
CA GLN A 39 9.73 -16.30 13.10
C GLN A 39 9.01 -15.23 12.26
N GLN A 40 8.02 -14.52 12.82
CA GLN A 40 7.31 -13.45 12.12
C GLN A 40 8.25 -12.33 11.66
N LYS A 41 9.24 -11.96 12.48
CA LYS A 41 10.26 -10.97 12.10
C LYS A 41 11.12 -11.46 10.93
N ILE A 42 11.51 -12.74 10.94
CA ILE A 42 12.27 -13.35 9.85
C ILE A 42 11.44 -13.36 8.56
N THR A 43 10.20 -13.85 8.62
CA THR A 43 9.28 -13.88 7.47
C THR A 43 9.08 -12.47 6.90
N LYS A 44 8.90 -11.44 7.73
CA LYS A 44 8.75 -10.05 7.28
C LYS A 44 10.00 -9.54 6.54
N LYS A 45 11.20 -9.85 7.05
CA LYS A 45 12.47 -9.45 6.40
C LYS A 45 12.65 -10.14 5.04
N LEU A 46 12.41 -11.45 4.97
CA LEU A 46 12.59 -12.22 3.74
C LEU A 46 11.57 -11.82 2.67
N THR A 47 10.31 -11.65 3.05
CA THR A 47 9.25 -11.20 2.12
C THR A 47 9.53 -9.80 1.58
N ALA A 48 9.95 -8.85 2.41
CA ALA A 48 10.32 -7.51 1.94
C ALA A 48 11.50 -7.52 0.94
N GLY A 49 12.48 -8.40 1.15
CA GLY A 49 13.58 -8.57 0.20
C GLY A 49 13.12 -9.19 -1.12
N LEU A 50 12.21 -10.16 -1.08
CA LEU A 50 11.63 -10.77 -2.27
C LEU A 50 10.79 -9.76 -3.07
N THR A 51 9.96 -8.94 -2.41
CA THR A 51 9.15 -7.91 -3.09
C THR A 51 10.03 -6.87 -3.77
N ALA A 52 11.08 -6.39 -3.10
CA ALA A 52 12.02 -5.44 -3.70
C ALA A 52 12.74 -6.03 -4.94
N LYS A 53 13.10 -7.32 -4.91
CA LYS A 53 13.67 -8.01 -6.09
C LYS A 53 12.64 -8.16 -7.21
N THR A 54 11.39 -8.48 -6.89
CA THR A 54 10.34 -8.58 -7.90
C THR A 54 10.01 -7.24 -8.53
N GLU A 55 9.94 -6.16 -7.74
CA GLU A 55 9.75 -4.79 -8.24
C GLU A 55 10.90 -4.38 -9.15
N ARG A 56 12.15 -4.67 -8.76
CA ARG A 56 13.32 -4.43 -9.62
C ARG A 56 13.23 -5.21 -10.94
N SER A 57 12.86 -6.49 -10.90
CA SER A 57 12.73 -7.32 -12.10
C SER A 57 11.60 -6.82 -13.02
N LEU A 58 10.46 -6.41 -12.45
CA LEU A 58 9.38 -5.80 -13.21
C LEU A 58 9.79 -4.46 -13.82
N ALA A 59 10.50 -3.60 -13.07
CA ALA A 59 11.01 -2.34 -13.58
C ALA A 59 12.06 -2.54 -14.69
N GLN A 60 12.93 -3.55 -14.57
CA GLN A 60 13.86 -3.91 -15.64
C GLN A 60 13.13 -4.42 -16.87
N ARG A 61 12.11 -5.27 -16.72
CA ARG A 61 11.29 -5.74 -17.85
C ARG A 61 10.47 -4.62 -18.48
N ALA A 62 9.91 -3.72 -17.67
CA ALA A 62 9.16 -2.56 -18.13
C ALA A 62 10.08 -1.53 -18.80
N GLY A 63 11.25 -1.24 -18.23
CA GLY A 63 12.26 -0.36 -18.84
C GLY A 63 12.88 -0.98 -20.10
N HIS A 64 13.10 -2.29 -20.11
CA HIS A 64 13.47 -3.02 -21.33
C HIS A 64 12.34 -2.99 -22.37
N LEU A 65 11.08 -3.10 -21.96
CA LEU A 65 9.92 -2.91 -22.83
C LEU A 65 9.81 -1.47 -23.33
N GLU A 66 10.13 -0.45 -22.53
CA GLU A 66 10.21 0.93 -23.00
C GLU A 66 11.31 1.11 -24.05
N LEU A 67 12.42 0.36 -23.96
CA LEU A 67 13.46 0.33 -24.98
C LEU A 67 13.04 -0.42 -26.26
N LEU A 68 12.19 -1.44 -26.14
CA LEU A 68 11.67 -2.20 -27.30
C LEU A 68 10.46 -1.56 -27.98
N ALA A 69 9.58 -0.90 -27.21
CA ALA A 69 8.32 -0.34 -27.70
C ALA A 69 8.44 1.12 -28.17
N GLY A 70 9.67 1.65 -28.25
CA GLY A 70 9.91 3.06 -28.53
C GLY A 70 9.53 3.93 -27.33
N GLY A 71 10.52 4.26 -26.50
CA GLY A 71 10.32 5.02 -25.28
C GLY A 71 9.83 6.45 -25.59
N LYS A 72 9.50 7.23 -24.56
CA LYS A 72 9.08 8.65 -24.74
C LYS A 72 10.08 9.51 -25.53
N LYS A 73 11.33 9.05 -25.67
CA LYS A 73 12.37 9.65 -26.51
C LYS A 73 12.20 9.35 -28.01
N ASP A 74 11.68 8.19 -28.38
CA ASP A 74 11.46 7.82 -29.79
C ASP A 74 10.27 8.58 -30.40
N LYS A 75 9.24 8.89 -29.60
CA LYS A 75 8.17 9.83 -30.01
C LYS A 75 8.66 11.27 -30.24
N LYS A 76 9.78 11.69 -29.63
CA LYS A 76 10.36 13.02 -29.86
C LYS A 76 11.24 13.05 -31.12
N THR A 77 11.89 11.95 -31.47
CA THR A 77 12.72 11.86 -32.69
C THR A 77 11.88 11.68 -33.95
N GLU A 78 10.72 11.01 -33.90
CA GLU A 78 9.82 10.94 -35.05
C GLU A 78 9.20 12.29 -35.41
N LYS A 79 8.76 13.10 -34.43
CA LYS A 79 8.21 14.45 -34.70
C LYS A 79 9.26 15.48 -35.17
N GLY A 80 10.55 15.16 -35.08
CA GLY A 80 11.65 16.06 -35.44
C GLY A 80 12.24 15.83 -36.84
N LYS A 81 11.94 14.71 -37.51
CA LYS A 81 12.57 14.35 -38.80
C LYS A 81 11.75 14.69 -40.05
N GLU A 82 10.51 15.16 -39.92
CA GLU A 82 9.65 15.49 -41.08
C GLU A 82 9.80 16.93 -41.63
N LYS A 83 10.59 17.81 -41.00
CA LYS A 83 10.82 19.19 -41.49
C LYS A 83 12.29 19.43 -41.80
N GLY A 84 12.77 18.86 -42.91
CA GLY A 84 14.15 19.04 -43.35
C GLY A 84 14.38 18.73 -44.82
N GLY A 85 13.43 19.09 -45.68
CA GLY A 85 13.64 19.07 -47.12
C GLY A 85 14.54 20.23 -47.58
N LYS A 86 15.60 19.87 -48.32
CA LYS A 86 16.26 20.62 -49.41
C LYS A 86 17.06 21.89 -49.05
N LYS A 87 18.37 21.84 -49.27
CA LYS A 87 19.09 22.73 -50.21
C LYS A 87 20.59 22.39 -50.28
N ASN A 88 21.03 22.26 -51.54
CA ASN A 88 22.38 22.20 -52.13
C ASN A 88 23.21 20.94 -51.87
#